data_AF-A0A4P9W859-F1
#
_entry.id   AF-A0A4P9W859-F1
#
_cell.length_a   1.000
_cell.length_b   1.000
_cell.length_c   1.000
_cell.angle_alpha   90.00
_cell.angle_beta   90.00
_cell.angle_gamma   90.00
#
_symmetry.space_group_name_H-M   'P 1'
#
loop_
_entity.id
_entity.type
_entity.pdbx_description
1 polymer ?
#
loop_
_entity_poly.entity_id
_entity_poly.type
_entity_poly.pdbx_seq_one_letter_code
_entity_poly.pdbx_strand_id
1 'polypeptide(L)'
;SSATSILLNNKDQYMLNQCDGEKFVVVELCDEIKVDTIMLANFEFFSSMFRDFRVYASDRYPPKQGGWTLIAARRARNVRDQQ
;
A
#
# COMPACT_ATOMS: atom_id res chain seq x y z
N SER A 1 -8.11 15.16 2.42
CA SER A 1 -7.32 14.16 1.67
C SER A 1 -5.91 14.15 2.23
N SER A 2 -5.61 13.23 3.13
CA SER A 2 -4.26 13.12 3.73
C SER A 2 -3.68 11.75 3.39
N ALA A 3 -2.41 11.69 3.04
CA ALA A 3 -1.72 10.42 2.79
C ALA A 3 -1.77 9.49 4.02
N THR A 4 -1.85 10.04 5.23
CA THR A 4 -1.97 9.28 6.48
C THR A 4 -3.26 8.49 6.59
N SER A 5 -4.31 8.83 5.84
CA SER A 5 -5.59 8.11 5.89
C SER A 5 -5.47 6.64 5.45
N ILE A 6 -4.41 6.26 4.71
CA ILE A 6 -4.17 4.85 4.32
C ILE A 6 -3.72 3.96 5.48
N LEU A 7 -3.29 4.56 6.61
CA LEU A 7 -2.83 3.85 7.80
C LEU A 7 -3.89 3.80 8.91
N LEU A 8 -5.05 4.44 8.68
CA LEU A 8 -6.15 4.49 9.64
C LEU A 8 -7.18 3.42 9.30
N ASN A 9 -7.74 2.79 10.33
CA ASN A 9 -8.87 1.86 10.17
C ASN A 9 -10.22 2.60 10.07
N ASN A 10 -10.24 3.78 9.44
CA ASN A 10 -11.46 4.57 9.24
C ASN A 10 -11.89 4.44 7.77
N LYS A 11 -13.03 3.79 7.53
CA LYS A 11 -13.56 3.55 6.18
C LYS A 11 -14.07 4.81 5.48
N ASP A 12 -14.33 5.87 6.24
CA ASP A 12 -14.76 7.17 5.71
C ASP A 12 -13.58 8.08 5.33
N GLN A 13 -12.35 7.67 5.66
CA GLN A 13 -11.14 8.40 5.33
C GLN A 13 -10.25 7.59 4.39
N TYR A 14 -10.01 8.13 3.20
CA TYR A 14 -9.16 7.51 2.21
C TYR A 14 -8.32 8.55 1.47
N MET A 15 -7.23 8.08 0.86
CA MET A 15 -6.40 8.89 -0.03
C MET A 15 -6.89 8.71 -1.48
N LEU A 16 -7.35 9.80 -2.09
CA LEU A 16 -7.61 9.85 -3.53
C LEU A 16 -6.32 10.20 -4.27
N ASN A 17 -6.01 9.44 -5.31
CA ASN A 17 -4.95 9.74 -6.27
C ASN A 17 -5.56 9.81 -7.67
N GLN A 18 -4.93 10.60 -8.54
CA GLN A 18 -5.32 10.65 -9.96
C GLN A 18 -5.20 9.26 -10.58
N CYS A 19 -6.05 8.95 -11.57
CA CYS A 19 -6.07 7.60 -12.16
C CYS A 19 -4.81 7.29 -12.98
N ASP A 20 -4.19 8.31 -13.57
CA ASP A 20 -3.01 8.16 -14.42
C ASP A 20 -1.71 8.14 -13.61
N GLY A 21 -0.68 7.48 -14.13
CA GLY A 21 0.67 7.42 -13.56
C GLY A 21 0.96 6.24 -12.61
N GLU A 22 2.26 6.06 -12.36
CA GLU A 22 2.77 5.11 -11.38
C GLU A 22 2.52 5.62 -9.95
N LYS A 23 2.00 4.76 -9.08
CA LYS A 23 1.58 5.10 -7.72
C LYS A 23 2.37 4.28 -6.72
N PHE A 24 3.02 4.96 -5.78
CA PHE A 24 3.68 4.32 -4.66
C PHE A 24 3.44 5.12 -3.38
N VAL A 25 3.56 4.43 -2.25
CA VAL A 25 3.61 5.03 -0.92
C VAL A 25 4.82 4.45 -0.20
N VAL A 26 5.46 5.27 0.64
CA VAL A 26 6.51 4.82 1.54
C VAL A 26 5.95 4.91 2.94
N VAL A 27 6.02 3.80 3.67
CA VAL A 27 5.55 3.69 5.06
C VAL A 27 6.75 3.39 5.93
N GLU A 28 7.03 4.27 6.88
CA GLU A 28 7.98 4.02 7.96
C GLU A 28 7.26 3.29 9.09
N LEU A 29 7.86 2.21 9.58
CA LEU A 29 7.32 1.44 10.70
C LEU A 29 7.93 1.95 12.00
N CYS A 30 7.17 1.90 13.09
CA CYS A 30 7.63 2.33 14.41
C CYS A 30 8.76 1.44 14.96
N ASP A 31 8.80 0.16 14.54
CA ASP A 31 9.74 -0.86 14.99
C ASP A 31 10.18 -1.76 13.83
N GLU A 32 11.31 -2.45 14.01
CA GLU A 32 11.77 -3.50 13.10
C GLU A 32 10.87 -4.74 13.23
N ILE A 33 10.35 -5.23 12.10
CA ILE A 33 9.46 -6.41 12.06
C ILE A 33 9.87 -7.40 10.98
N LYS A 34 9.44 -8.65 11.15
CA LYS A 34 9.41 -9.63 10.07
C LYS A 34 8.09 -9.51 9.31
N VAL A 35 8.17 -9.14 8.02
CA VAL A 35 6.97 -9.08 7.15
C VAL A 35 6.50 -10.50 6.83
N ASP A 36 5.33 -10.86 7.32
CA ASP A 36 4.67 -12.12 7.02
C ASP A 36 3.46 -11.93 6.08
N THR A 37 2.62 -10.96 6.40
CA THR A 37 1.36 -10.71 5.69
C THR A 37 1.22 -9.23 5.32
N ILE A 38 0.75 -8.97 4.10
CA ILE A 38 0.41 -7.64 3.59
C ILE A 38 -1.07 -7.64 3.21
N MET A 39 -1.84 -6.71 3.77
CA MET A 39 -3.25 -6.51 3.45
C MET A 39 -3.45 -5.17 2.76
N LEU A 40 -4.17 -5.19 1.64
CA LEU A 40 -4.54 -3.99 0.88
C LEU A 40 -6.06 -4.00 0.72
N ALA A 41 -6.69 -2.85 0.97
CA ALA A 41 -8.13 -2.67 0.80
C ALA A 41 -8.43 -1.37 0.05
N ASN A 42 -9.45 -1.42 -0.79
CA ASN A 42 -10.05 -0.23 -1.39
C ASN A 42 -11.53 -0.20 -0.98
N PHE A 43 -11.93 0.84 -0.26
CA PHE A 43 -13.30 1.02 0.22
C PHE A 43 -14.10 2.04 -0.61
N GLU A 44 -13.46 2.74 -1.56
CA GLU A 44 -14.14 3.72 -2.41
C GLU A 44 -14.74 3.04 -3.65
N PHE A 45 -16.07 2.98 -3.71
CA PHE A 45 -16.84 2.21 -4.69
C PHE A 45 -16.64 2.69 -6.13
N PHE A 46 -16.46 3.99 -6.35
CA PHE A 46 -16.32 4.59 -7.68
C PHE A 46 -14.87 4.71 -8.16
N SER A 47 -13.92 4.22 -7.38
CA SER A 47 -12.49 4.29 -7.73
C SER A 47 -12.00 3.04 -8.47
N SER A 48 -10.90 3.21 -9.21
CA SER A 48 -10.18 2.09 -9.81
C SER A 48 -9.57 1.18 -8.73
N MET A 49 -9.51 -0.12 -9.00
CA MET A 49 -8.90 -1.10 -8.09
C MET A 49 -7.42 -1.30 -8.40
N PHE A 50 -6.60 -1.49 -7.37
CA PHE A 50 -5.23 -2.01 -7.54
C PHE A 50 -5.29 -3.50 -7.93
N ARG A 51 -4.51 -3.90 -8.95
CA ARG A 51 -4.48 -5.28 -9.46
C ARG A 51 -3.12 -5.91 -9.25
N ASP A 52 -2.09 -5.41 -9.93
CA ASP A 52 -0.72 -5.90 -9.80
C ASP A 52 0.05 -4.93 -8.91
N PHE A 53 0.69 -5.43 -7.84
CA PHE A 53 1.45 -4.60 -6.92
C PHE A 53 2.79 -5.25 -6.57
N ARG A 54 3.76 -4.40 -6.22
CA ARG A 54 5.07 -4.79 -5.72
C ARG A 54 5.29 -4.15 -4.36
N VAL A 55 5.93 -4.88 -3.47
CA VAL A 55 6.34 -4.40 -2.15
C VAL A 55 7.84 -4.51 -2.04
N TYR A 56 8.45 -3.39 -1.71
CA TYR A 56 9.87 -3.26 -1.45
C TYR A 56 10.07 -2.89 0.02
N ALA A 57 11.13 -3.41 0.62
CA ALA A 57 11.54 -3.09 1.98
C ALA A 57 12.97 -2.58 2.00
N SER A 58 13.27 -1.72 2.97
CA SER A 58 14.61 -1.23 3.29
C SER A 58 14.75 -1.23 4.80
N ASP A 59 15.92 -1.61 5.32
CA ASP A 59 16.25 -1.59 6.75
C ASP A 59 16.53 -0.15 7.25
N ARG A 60 16.74 0.79 6.33
CA ARG A 60 17.04 2.19 6.63
C ARG A 60 16.34 3.14 5.66
N TYR A 61 15.96 4.30 6.17
CA TYR A 61 15.48 5.42 5.35
C TYR A 61 16.38 6.65 5.57
N PRO A 62 16.85 7.33 4.49
CA PRO A 62 16.67 6.98 3.09
C PRO A 62 17.45 5.70 2.72
N PRO A 63 16.93 4.86 1.82
CA PRO A 63 17.67 3.72 1.31
C PRO A 63 18.95 4.18 0.61
N LYS A 64 20.05 3.45 0.82
CA LYS A 64 21.26 3.63 0.00
C LYS A 64 20.98 3.26 -1.46
N GLN A 65 21.90 3.55 -2.37
CA GLN A 65 21.73 3.19 -3.79
C GLN A 65 21.45 1.68 -3.93
N GLY A 66 20.30 1.31 -4.51
CA GLY A 66 19.84 -0.08 -4.57
C GLY A 66 19.32 -0.68 -3.25
N GLY A 67 19.06 0.14 -2.23
CA GLY A 67 18.67 -0.29 -0.88
C GLY A 67 17.25 -0.81 -0.74
N TRP A 68 16.43 -0.69 -1.79
CA TRP A 68 15.10 -1.31 -1.83
C TRP A 68 15.22 -2.77 -2.27
N THR A 69 14.80 -3.69 -1.40
CA THR A 69 14.73 -5.12 -1.70
C THR A 69 13.29 -5.50 -2.02
N LEU A 70 13.05 -6.14 -3.18
CA LEU A 70 11.73 -6.67 -3.53
C LEU A 70 11.38 -7.84 -2.61
N ILE A 71 10.33 -7.70 -1.81
CA ILE A 71 9.84 -8.75 -0.91
C ILE A 71 8.56 -9.42 -1.43
N ALA A 72 7.79 -8.74 -2.28
CA ALA A 72 6.61 -9.32 -2.90
C ALA A 72 6.31 -8.70 -4.27
N ALA A 73 5.90 -9.54 -5.22
CA ALA A 73 5.24 -9.13 -6.46
C ALA A 73 4.03 -10.02 -6.64
N ARG A 74 2.83 -9.47 -6.46
CA ARG A 74 1.59 -10.24 -6.37
C ARG A 74 0.45 -9.54 -7.09
N ARG A 75 -0.55 -10.35 -7.46
CA ARG A 75 -1.82 -9.88 -7.99
C ARG A 75 -2.86 -9.93 -6.89
N ALA A 76 -3.43 -8.78 -6.55
CA ALA A 76 -4.56 -8.70 -5.63
C ALA A 76 -5.77 -9.42 -6.22
N ARG A 77 -6.51 -10.11 -5.36
CA ARG A 77 -7.83 -10.66 -5.70
C ARG A 77 -8.87 -9.59 -5.39
N ASN A 78 -9.74 -9.32 -6.36
CA ASN A 78 -10.89 -8.46 -6.12
C ASN A 78 -11.95 -9.27 -5.38
N VAL A 79 -11.85 -9.27 -4.05
CA VAL A 79 -12.84 -9.89 -3.16
C VAL A 79 -13.69 -8.75 -2.60
N ARG A 80 -14.96 -8.74 -2.96
CA ARG A 80 -15.97 -7.91 -2.30
C ARG A 80 -16.74 -8.85 -1.39
N ASP A 81 -16.44 -8.84 -0.09
CA ASP A 81 -17.37 -9.42 0.86
C ASP A 81 -18.65 -8.59 0.77
N GLN A 82 -19.71 -9.18 0.20
CA GLN A 82 -21.04 -8.63 0.36
C GLN A 82 -21.36 -8.72 1.85
N GLN A 83 -21.53 -7.57 2.49
CA GLN A 83 -22.18 -7.51 3.80
C GLN A 83 -23.59 -8.10 3.71
#